data_AF-A0A923K1N8-F1
#
_entry.id   AF-A0A923K1N8-F1
#
_cell.length_a   1.000
_cell.length_b   1.000
_cell.length_c   1.000
_cell.angle_alpha   90.00
_cell.angle_beta   90.00
_cell.angle_gamma   90.00
#
_symmetry.space_group_name_H-M   'P 1'
#
loop_
_entity.id
_entity.type
_entity.pdbx_description
1 polymer ?
#
loop_
_entity_poly.entity_id
_entity_poly.type
_entity_poly.pdbx_seq_one_letter_code
_entity_poly.pdbx_strand_id
1 'polypeptide(L)' 'MPSAKEGRYQAYKLLRELDAQIAATMNQVAYGRMSGVDWEKTCKTHRIAFDEWIKFADLQTGEENDSAPNNPDDM' A
#
# COMPACT_ATOMS: atom_id res chain seq x y z
N MET A 1 -15.23 -12.32 -0.52
CA MET A 1 -13.76 -12.28 -0.61
C MET A 1 -13.36 -12.18 -2.06
N PRO A 2 -12.54 -11.19 -2.48
CA PRO A 2 -11.95 -11.18 -3.80
C PRO A 2 -11.10 -12.45 -3.97
N SER A 3 -11.15 -13.06 -5.16
CA SER A 3 -10.31 -14.21 -5.49
C SER A 3 -8.83 -13.87 -5.33
N ALA A 4 -7.97 -14.87 -5.10
CA ALA A 4 -6.52 -14.66 -4.99
C ALA A 4 -5.92 -13.90 -6.19
N LYS A 5 -6.55 -14.00 -7.38
CA LYS A 5 -6.19 -13.24 -8.58
C LYS A 5 -6.58 -11.77 -8.48
N GLU A 6 -7.76 -11.46 -7.96
CA GLU A 6 -8.23 -10.10 -7.70
C GLU A 6 -7.41 -9.41 -6.59
N GLY A 7 -7.06 -10.15 -5.53
CA GLY A 7 -6.16 -9.65 -4.47
C GLY A 7 -4.76 -9.30 -5.01
N ARG A 8 -4.14 -10.18 -5.82
CA ARG A 8 -2.85 -9.90 -6.45
C ARG A 8 -2.90 -8.72 -7.42
N TYR A 9 -3.98 -8.61 -8.20
CA TYR A 9 -4.17 -7.48 -9.11
C TYR A 9 -4.32 -6.17 -8.35
N GLN A 10 -5.11 -6.17 -7.26
CA GLN A 10 -5.29 -5.00 -6.41
C GLN A 10 -3.99 -4.59 -5.71
N ALA A 11 -3.22 -5.54 -5.21
CA ALA A 11 -1.90 -5.30 -4.63
C ALA A 11 -0.96 -4.63 -5.64
N TYR A 12 -0.89 -5.19 -6.87
CA TYR A 12 -0.09 -4.61 -7.94
C TYR A 12 -0.51 -3.18 -8.28
N LYS A 13 -1.81 -2.92 -8.37
CA LYS A 13 -2.34 -1.58 -8.66
C LYS A 13 -1.94 -0.56 -7.60
N LEU A 14 -2.11 -0.90 -6.32
CA LEU A 14 -1.77 -0.01 -5.20
C LEU A 14 -0.26 0.27 -5.12
N LEU A 15 0.56 -0.77 -5.29
CA LEU A 15 2.02 -0.62 -5.31
C LEU A 15 2.48 0.25 -6.49
N ARG A 16 1.83 0.13 -7.66
CA ARG A 16 2.19 0.93 -8.82
C ARG A 16 1.82 2.41 -8.65
N GLU A 17 0.69 2.69 -8.01
CA GLU A 17 0.31 4.06 -7.66
C GLU A 17 1.29 4.66 -6.63
N LEU A 18 1.64 3.91 -5.58
CA LEU A 18 2.61 4.34 -4.58
C LEU A 18 3.98 4.64 -5.20
N ASP A 19 4.48 3.76 -6.08
CA ASP A 19 5.73 3.95 -6.82
C ASP A 19 5.72 5.26 -7.66
N ALA A 20 4.60 5.55 -8.33
CA ALA A 20 4.46 6.80 -9.09
C ALA A 20 4.56 8.04 -8.18
N GLN A 21 3.96 8.00 -6.99
CA GLN A 21 4.04 9.12 -6.03
C GLN A 21 5.42 9.25 -5.38
N ILE A 22 6.13 8.14 -5.16
CA ILE A 22 7.53 8.15 -4.71
C ILE A 22 8.40 8.83 -5.77
N ALA A 23 8.26 8.45 -7.05
CA ALA A 23 9.00 9.06 -8.14
C ALA A 23 8.73 10.58 -8.26
N ALA A 24 7.47 11.00 -8.12
CA ALA A 24 7.10 12.42 -8.11
C ALA A 24 7.75 13.19 -6.95
N THR A 25 7.73 12.61 -5.75
CA THR A 25 8.37 13.18 -4.55
C THR A 25 9.88 13.32 -4.76
N MET A 26 10.54 12.25 -5.22
CA MET A 26 11.98 12.25 -5.47
C MET A 26 12.39 13.22 -6.56
N ASN A 27 11.55 13.44 -7.57
CA ASN A 27 11.78 14.46 -8.58
C ASN A 27 11.83 15.87 -7.95
N GLN A 28 10.88 16.20 -7.06
CA GLN A 28 10.90 17.49 -6.38
C GLN A 28 12.13 17.65 -5.47
N VAL A 29 12.52 16.61 -4.73
CA VAL A 29 13.74 16.60 -3.91
C VAL A 29 14.99 16.83 -4.76
N ALA A 30 15.15 16.11 -5.87
CA ALA A 30 16.31 16.22 -6.75
C ALA A 30 16.52 17.64 -7.30
N TYR A 31 15.44 18.39 -7.51
CA TYR A 31 15.47 19.77 -7.98
C TYR A 31 15.35 20.82 -6.86
N GLY A 32 15.43 20.41 -5.59
CA GLY A 32 15.35 21.35 -4.45
C GLY A 32 13.97 21.99 -4.24
N ARG A 33 12.90 21.43 -4.82
CA ARG A 33 11.53 21.94 -4.78
C ARG A 33 10.74 21.38 -3.58
N MET A 34 11.28 21.54 -2.38
CA MET A 34 10.75 20.93 -1.14
C MET A 34 9.92 21.91 -0.29
N SER A 35 9.27 22.87 -0.92
CA SER A 35 8.48 23.90 -0.22
C SER A 35 7.36 24.44 -1.11
N GLY A 36 6.33 24.99 -0.49
CA GLY A 36 5.18 25.60 -1.18
C GLY A 36 4.09 24.59 -1.54
N VAL A 37 3.05 25.10 -2.18
CA VAL A 37 1.78 24.37 -2.41
C VAL A 37 1.98 23.08 -3.20
N ASP A 38 2.87 23.07 -4.19
CA ASP A 38 3.14 21.88 -5.01
C ASP A 38 3.84 20.77 -4.21
N TRP A 39 4.73 21.14 -3.28
CA TRP A 39 5.37 20.20 -2.37
C TRP A 39 4.38 19.61 -1.38
N GLU A 40 3.56 20.46 -0.74
CA GLU A 40 2.51 20.01 0.19
C GLU A 40 1.52 19.06 -0.48
N LYS A 41 1.11 19.39 -1.72
CA LYS A 41 0.25 18.52 -2.53
C LYS A 41 0.91 17.18 -2.79
N THR A 42 2.18 17.18 -3.19
CA THR A 42 2.94 15.96 -3.48
C THR A 42 3.08 15.08 -2.24
N CYS A 43 3.44 15.66 -1.09
CA CYS A 43 3.49 14.95 0.18
C CYS A 43 2.12 14.36 0.56
N LYS A 44 1.04 15.12 0.38
CA LYS A 44 -0.32 14.66 0.69
C LYS A 44 -0.73 13.49 -0.21
N THR A 45 -0.49 13.57 -1.52
CA THR A 45 -0.82 12.50 -2.45
C THR A 45 0.02 11.24 -2.18
N HIS A 46 1.32 11.39 -1.93
CA HIS A 46 2.17 10.28 -1.49
C HIS A 46 1.62 9.63 -0.21
N ARG A 47 1.22 10.44 0.79
CA ARG A 47 0.68 9.93 2.04
C ARG A 47 -0.60 9.13 1.84
N ILE A 48 -1.52 9.62 1.02
CA ILE A 48 -2.77 8.91 0.69
C ILE A 48 -2.48 7.56 0.03
N ALA A 49 -1.60 7.52 -0.98
CA ALA A 49 -1.25 6.28 -1.66
C ALA A 49 -0.59 5.26 -0.71
N PHE A 50 0.25 5.74 0.21
CA PHE A 50 0.85 4.91 1.24
C PHE A 50 -0.18 4.35 2.22
N ASP A 51 -1.08 5.20 2.73
CA ASP A 51 -2.13 4.78 3.67
C ASP A 51 -3.09 3.76 3.02
N GLU A 52 -3.40 3.91 1.72
CA GLU A 52 -4.20 2.93 0.97
C GLU A 52 -3.49 1.58 0.83
N TRP A 53 -2.17 1.58 0.57
CA TRP A 53 -1.37 0.36 0.52
C TRP A 53 -1.33 -0.34 1.89
N ILE A 54 -1.05 0.39 2.97
CA ILE A 54 -0.99 -0.19 4.33
C ILE A 54 -2.34 -0.78 4.71
N LYS A 55 -3.44 -0.05 4.47
CA LYS A 55 -4.79 -0.57 4.74
C LYS A 55 -5.06 -1.88 4.00
N PHE A 56 -4.62 -1.99 2.75
CA PHE A 56 -4.76 -3.24 1.99
C PHE A 56 -3.87 -4.35 2.57
N ALA A 57 -2.60 -4.06 2.88
CA ALA A 57 -1.67 -5.04 3.44
C ALA A 57 -2.15 -5.57 4.80
N ASP A 58 -2.66 -4.70 5.67
CA ASP A 58 -3.20 -5.08 6.98
C ASP A 58 -4.37 -6.06 6.83
N LEU A 59 -5.30 -5.79 5.91
CA LEU A 59 -6.42 -6.69 5.61
C LEU A 59 -5.95 -8.07 5.15
N GLN A 60 -4.91 -8.14 4.32
CA GLN A 60 -4.35 -9.42 3.89
C GLN A 60 -3.66 -10.20 5.03
N THR A 61 -2.96 -9.52 5.95
CA THR A 61 -2.30 -10.16 7.09
C THR A 61 -3.27 -10.60 8.20
N GLY A 62 -4.42 -9.93 8.32
CA GLY A 62 -5.50 -10.34 9.22
C GLY A 62 -6.20 -11.63 8.78
N GLU A 63 -6.32 -11.86 7.47
CA GLU A 63 -6.97 -13.04 6.88
C GLU A 63 -6.12 -14.33 6.99
N GLU A 64 -4.79 -14.23 7.05
CA GLU A 64 -3.91 -15.40 7.16
C GLU A 64 -3.97 -16.10 8.53
N ASN A 65 -4.35 -15.39 9.60
CA ASN A 65 -4.38 -15.96 10.96
C ASN A 65 -5.66 -16.72 11.32
N ASP A 66 -6.78 -16.50 10.60
CA ASP A 66 -8.06 -17.17 10.87
C ASP A 66 -8.26 -18.48 10.09
N SER A 67 -7.29 -18.84 9.22
CA SER A 67 -7.37 -20.01 8.33
C SER A 67 -6.55 -21.22 8.81
N ALA A 68 -5.92 -21.16 9.98
CA ALA A 68 -5.24 -22.33 10.55
C ALA A 68 -6.29 -23.36 11.03
N PRO A 69 -6.35 -24.58 10.47
CA PRO A 69 -7.23 -25.60 11.00
C PRO A 69 -6.75 -25.99 12.40
N ASN A 70 -7.58 -25.76 13.41
CA ASN A 70 -7.45 -26.45 14.69
C ASN A 70 -7.50 -27.94 14.40
N ASN A 71 -6.36 -28.61 14.45
CA ASN A 71 -6.28 -30.05 14.37
C ASN A 71 -6.67 -30.59 15.76
N PRO A 72 -7.80 -31.30 15.93
CA PRO A 72 -8.24 -31.75 17.25
C PRO A 72 -7.58 -33.06 17.69
N ASP A 73 -6.45 -33.46 17.09
CA ASP A 73 -5.74 -34.71 17.41
C ASP A 73 -4.44 -34.45 18.19
N ASP A 74 -4.55 -33.83 19.36
CA ASP A 74 -3.64 -34.12 20.47
C ASP A 74 -4.51 -34.68 21.60
N MET A 75 -4.69 -36.01 21.56
CA MET A 75 -5.15 -36.82 22.68
C MET A 75 -4.10 -36.86 23.79
#